data_AF-A0A535SIK3-F1
#
_entry.id   AF-A0A535SIK3-F1
#
_cell.length_a   1.000
_cell.length_b   1.000
_cell.length_c   1.000
_cell.angle_alpha   90.00
_cell.angle_beta   90.00
_cell.angle_gamma   90.00
#
_symmetry.space_group_name_H-M   'P 1'
#
loop_
_entity.id
_entity.type
_entity.pdbx_description
1 polymer ?
#
loop_
_entity_poly.entity_id
_entity_poly.type
_entity_poly.pdbx_seq_one_letter_code
_entity_poly.pdbx_strand_id
1 'polypeptide(L)'
;MRKKPSVALLSATTAVLISATVAFAQTSSRVTVASPSGNTPQNHQNEPAVAIDALSPKTLVAGTNDFVDQEACPQQLAVNNGTCLDRATGVGLSGDYFSFDSGRSWIQPTYTGWTNADCPPTTLCKGHVGPIHTLPWYYENQLVSFGDPAVAVGPIPGSNGRFAWSNGQRVYYANLTTAFSTAVELSFPNPVFHG
;
A
#
# COMPACT_ATOMS: atom_id res chain seq x y z
N MET A 1 54.43 18.57 -58.66
CA MET A 1 54.29 17.21 -58.09
C MET A 1 53.44 17.29 -56.84
N ARG A 2 52.22 16.77 -56.92
CA ARG A 2 51.11 17.00 -55.97
C ARG A 2 51.05 15.79 -55.03
N LYS A 3 51.59 15.89 -53.81
CA LYS A 3 51.44 14.85 -52.78
C LYS A 3 50.12 15.10 -52.04
N LYS A 4 49.14 14.22 -52.24
CA LYS A 4 47.89 14.19 -51.45
C LYS A 4 48.21 13.53 -50.10
N PRO A 5 47.89 14.14 -48.95
CA PRO A 5 47.88 13.42 -47.68
C PRO A 5 46.59 12.60 -47.56
N SER A 6 46.76 11.46 -46.91
CA SER A 6 45.81 10.38 -46.71
C SER A 6 44.53 10.83 -45.99
N VAL A 7 43.37 10.55 -46.58
CA VAL A 7 42.07 10.59 -45.88
C VAL A 7 41.92 9.25 -45.16
N ALA A 8 42.38 9.18 -43.92
CA ALA A 8 42.13 8.04 -43.04
C ALA A 8 42.30 8.48 -41.58
N LEU A 9 41.35 9.25 -41.04
CA LEU A 9 40.96 9.24 -39.62
C LEU A 9 39.87 10.31 -39.38
N LEU A 10 38.59 9.98 -39.59
CA LEU A 10 37.50 10.84 -39.12
C LEU A 10 36.17 10.08 -38.92
N SER A 11 36.25 8.84 -38.42
CA SER A 11 35.05 8.03 -38.13
C SER A 11 35.03 7.43 -36.72
N ALA A 12 35.80 7.96 -35.76
CA ALA A 12 35.91 7.37 -34.41
C ALA A 12 35.60 8.33 -33.25
N THR A 13 34.95 9.46 -33.49
CA THR A 13 34.59 10.42 -32.42
C THR A 13 33.10 10.60 -32.18
N THR A 14 32.23 9.95 -32.94
CA THR A 14 30.76 10.03 -32.76
C THR A 14 30.16 8.87 -31.94
N ALA A 15 30.99 8.02 -31.32
CA ALA A 15 30.54 6.83 -30.58
C ALA A 15 30.73 6.93 -29.05
N VAL A 16 30.93 8.13 -28.50
CA VAL A 16 31.16 8.34 -27.04
C VAL A 16 30.05 9.17 -26.38
N LEU A 17 28.99 9.57 -27.10
CA LEU A 17 27.96 10.47 -26.56
C LEU A 17 26.59 9.83 -26.23
N ILE A 18 26.43 8.51 -26.29
CA ILE A 18 25.11 7.87 -26.06
C ILE A 18 25.05 6.97 -24.80
N SER A 19 26.16 6.68 -24.13
CA SER A 19 26.13 5.74 -22.98
C SER A 19 26.07 6.41 -21.59
N ALA A 20 25.87 7.73 -21.51
CA ALA A 20 25.48 8.35 -20.26
C ALA A 20 23.97 8.20 -20.04
N THR A 21 23.47 6.96 -20.06
CA THR A 21 22.26 6.65 -19.28
C THR A 21 22.67 6.90 -17.85
N VAL A 22 22.38 8.10 -17.36
CA VAL A 22 22.41 8.44 -15.94
C VAL A 22 21.57 7.35 -15.28
N ALA A 23 22.23 6.41 -14.62
CA ALA A 23 21.58 5.58 -13.64
C ALA A 23 21.11 6.57 -12.57
N PHE A 24 19.89 7.08 -12.71
CA PHE A 24 19.22 7.75 -11.61
C PHE A 24 19.24 6.71 -10.51
N ALA A 25 20.01 6.96 -9.45
CA ALA A 25 19.92 6.17 -8.25
C ALA A 25 18.43 6.09 -7.91
N GLN A 26 17.84 4.89 -8.01
CA GLN A 26 16.49 4.68 -7.50
C GLN A 26 16.60 4.95 -6.01
N THR A 27 16.23 6.16 -5.60
CA THR A 27 16.05 6.50 -4.20
C THR A 27 14.90 5.64 -3.73
N SER A 28 15.18 4.61 -2.92
CA SER A 28 14.13 3.87 -2.24
C SER A 28 13.47 4.80 -1.22
N SER A 29 12.15 4.81 -1.21
CA SER A 29 11.35 5.58 -0.26
C SER A 29 10.43 4.63 0.49
N ARG A 30 10.25 4.86 1.78
CA ARG A 30 9.28 4.09 2.56
C ARG A 30 7.88 4.54 2.18
N VAL A 31 7.03 3.58 1.82
CA VAL A 31 5.61 3.80 1.54
C VAL A 31 4.82 3.87 2.85
N THR A 32 5.15 2.98 3.79
CA THR A 32 4.51 2.87 5.10
C THR A 32 5.53 3.17 6.19
N VAL A 33 5.13 3.93 7.21
CA VAL A 33 6.04 4.35 8.31
C VAL A 33 5.40 4.30 9.69
N ALA A 34 4.09 4.10 9.78
CA ALA A 34 3.37 4.13 11.06
C ALA A 34 3.44 2.81 11.86
N SER A 35 4.01 1.72 11.31
CA SER A 35 4.12 0.44 12.04
C SER A 35 5.01 0.56 13.31
N PRO A 36 4.65 -0.12 14.42
CA PRO A 36 5.46 -0.14 15.63
C PRO A 36 6.90 -0.60 15.37
N SER A 37 7.85 -0.03 16.10
CA SER A 37 9.25 -0.48 16.08
C SER A 37 9.52 -1.47 17.21
N GLY A 38 10.26 -2.55 16.92
CA GLY A 38 10.71 -3.52 17.91
C GLY A 38 9.68 -4.57 18.31
N ASN A 39 8.46 -4.53 17.76
CA ASN A 39 7.39 -5.51 18.03
C ASN A 39 6.63 -5.85 16.74
N THR A 40 6.19 -7.10 16.59
CA THR A 40 5.22 -7.49 15.55
C THR A 40 3.88 -6.77 15.80
N PRO A 41 3.13 -6.29 14.79
CA PRO A 41 3.46 -6.30 13.36
C PRO A 41 4.39 -5.14 12.97
N GLN A 42 5.69 -5.42 12.90
CA GLN A 42 6.68 -4.55 12.28
C GLN A 42 6.98 -5.09 10.89
N ASN A 43 6.96 -4.22 9.88
CA ASN A 43 7.19 -4.57 8.47
C ASN A 43 6.24 -5.67 7.95
N HIS A 44 5.02 -5.74 8.47
CA HIS A 44 4.06 -6.77 8.09
C HIS A 44 3.17 -6.32 6.93
N GLN A 45 3.74 -5.64 5.94
CA GLN A 45 3.03 -5.25 4.72
C GLN A 45 3.26 -6.30 3.65
N ASN A 46 2.21 -6.69 2.94
CA ASN A 46 2.29 -7.68 1.86
C ASN A 46 1.29 -7.38 0.73
N GLU A 47 1.40 -8.16 -0.35
CA GLU A 47 0.50 -8.12 -1.51
C GLU A 47 0.26 -6.71 -2.09
N PRO A 48 1.32 -5.97 -2.45
CA PRO A 48 1.16 -4.60 -2.92
C PRO A 48 0.57 -4.54 -4.34
N ALA A 49 -0.26 -3.53 -4.57
CA ALA A 49 -0.65 -3.05 -5.89
C ALA A 49 -0.25 -1.58 -6.06
N VAL A 50 0.06 -1.16 -7.28
CA VAL A 50 0.37 0.23 -7.59
C VAL A 50 -0.27 0.65 -8.91
N ALA A 51 -0.82 1.85 -8.94
CA ALA A 51 -1.37 2.50 -10.12
C ALA A 51 -0.67 3.84 -10.34
N ILE A 52 -0.45 4.17 -11.61
CA ILE A 52 0.03 5.48 -12.05
C ILE A 52 -1.13 6.18 -12.74
N ASP A 53 -1.31 7.46 -12.47
CA ASP A 53 -2.21 8.29 -13.24
C ASP A 53 -1.60 8.59 -14.63
N ALA A 54 -2.25 8.09 -15.68
CA ALA A 54 -1.80 8.29 -17.06
C ALA A 54 -1.85 9.77 -17.52
N LEU A 55 -2.74 10.59 -16.95
CA LEU A 55 -2.86 12.01 -17.27
C LEU A 55 -1.94 12.89 -16.40
N SER A 56 -1.50 12.38 -15.25
CA SER A 56 -0.52 13.02 -14.37
C SER A 56 0.51 11.99 -13.86
N PRO A 57 1.55 11.64 -14.66
CA PRO A 57 2.49 10.55 -14.35
C PRO A 57 3.35 10.73 -13.07
N LYS A 58 3.20 11.85 -12.37
CA LYS A 58 3.79 12.06 -11.04
C LYS A 58 2.91 11.56 -9.91
N THR A 59 1.65 11.27 -10.20
CA THR A 59 0.64 10.80 -9.24
C THR A 59 0.60 9.29 -9.26
N LEU A 60 0.96 8.67 -8.14
CA LEU A 60 0.93 7.24 -7.92
C LEU A 60 0.02 6.96 -6.73
N VAL A 61 -0.65 5.81 -6.79
CA VAL A 61 -1.41 5.28 -5.67
C VAL A 61 -0.99 3.84 -5.45
N ALA A 62 -0.67 3.49 -4.21
CA ALA A 62 -0.40 2.13 -3.81
C ALA A 62 -1.52 1.62 -2.90
N GLY A 63 -1.81 0.34 -3.00
CA GLY A 63 -2.61 -0.40 -2.02
C GLY A 63 -1.75 -1.52 -1.45
N THR A 64 -1.88 -1.82 -0.16
CA THR A 64 -1.20 -2.97 0.46
C THR A 64 -2.09 -3.64 1.49
N ASN A 65 -1.76 -4.87 1.83
CA ASN A 65 -2.12 -5.40 3.14
C ASN A 65 -1.19 -4.70 4.15
N ASP A 66 -1.73 -4.01 5.15
CA ASP A 66 -1.00 -3.29 6.18
C ASP A 66 -1.64 -3.50 7.56
N PHE A 67 -0.86 -4.11 8.45
CA PHE A 67 -1.28 -4.49 9.81
C PHE A 67 -1.00 -3.38 10.83
N VAL A 68 -0.68 -2.17 10.36
CA VAL A 68 -0.33 -1.01 11.20
C VAL A 68 -1.38 -0.64 12.25
N ASP A 69 -2.66 -0.91 11.97
CA ASP A 69 -3.75 -0.58 12.90
C ASP A 69 -4.04 -1.70 13.92
N GLN A 70 -3.29 -2.80 13.84
CA GLN A 70 -3.40 -3.90 14.79
C GLN A 70 -2.53 -3.68 16.03
N GLU A 71 -2.97 -4.21 17.16
CA GLU A 71 -2.17 -4.22 18.40
C GLU A 71 -0.79 -4.86 18.17
N ALA A 72 0.21 -4.33 18.86
CA ALA A 72 1.49 -5.02 18.96
C ALA A 72 1.28 -6.40 19.61
N CYS A 73 1.99 -7.41 19.10
CA CYS A 73 1.82 -8.81 19.50
C CYS A 73 1.85 -8.95 21.02
N PRO A 74 0.71 -9.37 21.63
CA PRO A 74 0.64 -9.50 23.07
C PRO A 74 1.63 -10.55 23.57
N GLN A 75 2.45 -10.19 24.54
CA GLN A 75 3.47 -11.06 25.14
C GLN A 75 2.88 -12.39 25.63
N GLN A 76 1.66 -12.36 26.18
CA GLN A 76 0.96 -13.57 26.61
C GLN A 76 0.74 -14.55 25.45
N LEU A 77 0.34 -14.07 24.27
CA LEU A 77 0.15 -14.92 23.09
C LEU A 77 1.49 -15.42 22.55
N ALA A 78 2.49 -14.53 22.48
CA ALA A 78 3.83 -14.88 22.00
C ALA A 78 4.46 -15.98 22.86
N VAL A 79 4.38 -15.86 24.19
CA VAL A 79 5.05 -16.79 25.13
C VAL A 79 4.24 -18.07 25.34
N ASN A 80 2.93 -17.97 25.57
CA ASN A 80 2.14 -19.15 25.96
C ASN A 80 1.72 -19.99 24.75
N ASN A 81 1.53 -19.35 23.59
CA ASN A 81 0.96 -19.99 22.41
C ASN A 81 1.92 -20.00 21.22
N GLY A 82 3.11 -19.39 21.35
CA GLY A 82 4.08 -19.30 20.25
C GLY A 82 3.52 -18.56 19.03
N THR A 83 2.56 -17.66 19.25
CA THR A 83 1.80 -17.03 18.17
C THR A 83 1.61 -15.55 18.40
N CYS A 84 1.62 -14.82 17.29
CA CYS A 84 1.19 -13.44 17.21
C CYS A 84 0.03 -13.36 16.22
N LEU A 85 -0.82 -14.40 16.20
CA LEU A 85 -1.99 -14.43 15.32
C LEU A 85 -2.65 -13.06 15.41
N ASP A 86 -2.80 -12.48 14.23
CA ASP A 86 -3.67 -11.36 13.92
C ASP A 86 -5.05 -11.67 14.52
N ARG A 87 -5.25 -11.30 15.78
CA ARG A 87 -6.50 -11.47 16.52
C ARG A 87 -7.12 -10.12 16.79
N ALA A 88 -6.88 -9.15 15.90
CA ALA A 88 -7.50 -7.85 15.98
C ALA A 88 -8.92 -7.98 15.39
N THR A 89 -9.85 -8.47 16.21
CA THR A 89 -11.22 -8.73 15.78
C THR A 89 -11.84 -7.44 15.21
N GLY A 90 -12.07 -7.44 13.90
CA GLY A 90 -12.69 -6.32 13.18
C GLY A 90 -11.74 -5.21 12.72
N VAL A 91 -10.43 -5.31 12.93
CA VAL A 91 -9.47 -4.29 12.45
C VAL A 91 -9.17 -4.50 10.97
N GLY A 92 -9.25 -3.43 10.19
CA GLY A 92 -8.97 -3.45 8.76
C GLY A 92 -7.50 -3.71 8.47
N LEU A 93 -7.21 -4.23 7.27
CA LEU A 93 -5.86 -4.51 6.80
C LEU A 93 -5.55 -3.94 5.41
N SER A 94 -6.48 -3.29 4.72
CA SER A 94 -6.16 -2.66 3.43
C SER A 94 -5.74 -1.21 3.64
N GLY A 95 -4.53 -0.81 3.23
CA GLY A 95 -4.05 0.58 3.27
C GLY A 95 -3.94 1.21 1.89
N ASP A 96 -4.11 2.54 1.81
CA ASP A 96 -3.86 3.33 0.60
C ASP A 96 -2.77 4.39 0.81
N TYR A 97 -1.93 4.59 -0.20
CA TYR A 97 -0.77 5.48 -0.11
C TYR A 97 -0.60 6.27 -1.39
N PHE A 98 -0.25 7.53 -1.26
CA PHE A 98 -0.20 8.45 -2.39
C PHE A 98 1.20 9.02 -2.57
N SER A 99 1.65 9.13 -3.81
CA SER A 99 2.83 9.90 -4.17
C SER A 99 2.47 10.91 -5.26
N PHE A 100 2.99 12.12 -5.16
CA PHE A 100 2.79 13.20 -6.14
C PHE A 100 4.10 13.66 -6.80
N ASP A 101 5.18 12.91 -6.58
CA ASP A 101 6.54 13.24 -7.02
C ASP A 101 7.24 12.06 -7.71
N SER A 102 6.44 11.18 -8.34
CA SER A 102 6.92 9.96 -9.02
C SER A 102 7.56 8.94 -8.07
N GLY A 103 7.02 8.78 -6.86
CA GLY A 103 7.44 7.76 -5.89
C GLY A 103 8.65 8.12 -5.05
N ARG A 104 9.09 9.39 -5.05
CA ARG A 104 10.22 9.85 -4.22
C ARG A 104 9.80 10.04 -2.76
N SER A 105 8.57 10.46 -2.53
CA SER A 105 7.93 10.50 -1.23
C SER A 105 6.51 9.93 -1.30
N TRP A 106 6.07 9.37 -0.17
CA TRP A 106 4.74 8.78 -0.03
C TRP A 106 4.03 9.37 1.17
N ILE A 107 2.73 9.53 1.03
CA ILE A 107 1.80 9.96 2.06
C ILE A 107 1.03 8.73 2.49
N GLN A 108 1.14 8.37 3.76
CA GLN A 108 0.26 7.44 4.46
C GLN A 108 -0.83 8.27 5.15
N PRO A 109 -2.08 8.26 4.63
CA PRO A 109 -3.17 9.03 5.23
C PRO A 109 -3.53 8.49 6.61
N THR A 110 -4.12 9.37 7.43
CA THR A 110 -4.78 8.99 8.68
C THR A 110 -6.27 9.24 8.54
N TYR A 111 -7.07 8.21 8.80
CA TYR A 111 -8.52 8.26 8.82
C TYR A 111 -9.05 7.92 10.23
N THR A 112 -10.36 7.69 10.33
CA THR A 112 -11.02 7.22 11.55
C THR A 112 -11.72 5.89 11.24
N GLY A 113 -11.64 4.95 12.17
CA GLY A 113 -12.30 3.66 12.09
C GLY A 113 -11.95 2.77 13.29
N TRP A 114 -12.12 1.46 13.14
CA TRP A 114 -11.86 0.49 14.21
C TRP A 114 -10.39 0.10 14.28
N THR A 115 -9.79 0.19 15.47
CA THR A 115 -8.35 -0.03 15.70
C THR A 115 -8.10 -0.65 17.07
N ASN A 116 -6.94 -1.27 17.24
CA ASN A 116 -6.35 -1.57 18.54
C ASN A 116 -4.83 -1.28 18.56
N ALA A 117 -4.35 -0.41 17.67
CA ALA A 117 -2.94 -0.11 17.50
C ALA A 117 -2.25 0.50 18.74
N ASP A 118 -3.00 1.24 19.56
CA ASP A 118 -2.51 1.92 20.76
C ASP A 118 -2.46 1.00 21.99
N CYS A 119 -2.84 -0.27 21.83
CA CYS A 119 -2.85 -1.22 22.93
C CYS A 119 -1.44 -1.63 23.38
N PRO A 120 -1.24 -1.79 24.70
CA PRO A 120 0.05 -2.18 25.24
C PRO A 120 0.37 -3.63 24.86
N PRO A 121 1.62 -3.95 24.48
CA PRO A 121 2.03 -5.30 24.07
C PRO A 121 2.04 -6.32 25.22
N THR A 122 1.66 -5.93 26.44
CA THR A 122 1.68 -6.81 27.61
C THR A 122 0.37 -7.58 27.79
N THR A 123 -0.75 -7.07 27.28
CA THR A 123 -2.09 -7.65 27.50
C THR A 123 -2.98 -7.46 26.28
N LEU A 124 -3.78 -8.48 25.98
CA LEU A 124 -4.86 -8.37 25.00
C LEU A 124 -5.84 -7.25 25.38
N CYS A 125 -6.17 -6.40 24.43
CA CYS A 125 -7.15 -5.35 24.62
C CYS A 125 -8.36 -5.51 23.69
N LYS A 126 -9.41 -4.76 23.96
CA LYS A 126 -10.52 -4.60 23.01
C LYS A 126 -10.21 -3.44 22.08
N GLY A 127 -10.52 -3.62 20.79
CA GLY A 127 -10.50 -2.52 19.84
C GLY A 127 -11.54 -1.45 20.17
N HIS A 128 -11.35 -0.28 19.57
CA HIS A 128 -12.24 0.86 19.68
C HIS A 128 -12.19 1.70 18.41
N VAL A 129 -13.04 2.73 18.34
CA VAL A 129 -12.96 3.73 17.29
C VAL A 129 -11.80 4.68 17.59
N GLY A 130 -10.95 4.92 16.59
CA GLY A 130 -9.77 5.77 16.71
C GLY A 130 -9.12 6.06 15.36
N PRO A 131 -7.93 6.68 15.36
CA PRO A 131 -7.14 6.87 14.15
C PRO A 131 -6.74 5.54 13.51
N ILE A 132 -6.88 5.45 12.19
CA ILE A 132 -6.44 4.30 11.38
C ILE A 132 -5.60 4.78 10.19
N HIS A 133 -4.74 3.92 9.66
CA HIS A 133 -4.00 4.12 8.39
C HIS A 133 -4.43 3.13 7.31
N THR A 134 -5.43 2.31 7.60
CA THR A 134 -6.17 1.47 6.66
C THR A 134 -7.42 2.17 6.14
N LEU A 135 -8.08 1.59 5.13
CA LEU A 135 -9.19 2.21 4.41
C LEU A 135 -10.37 2.54 5.35
N PRO A 136 -10.93 3.76 5.24
CA PRO A 136 -12.06 4.19 6.06
C PRO A 136 -13.38 3.56 5.62
N TRP A 137 -14.42 3.76 6.42
CA TRP A 137 -15.82 3.42 6.14
C TRP A 137 -16.18 1.93 6.16
N TYR A 138 -15.24 1.01 6.37
CA TYR A 138 -15.58 -0.41 6.54
C TYR A 138 -16.32 -0.64 7.86
N TYR A 139 -15.76 -0.16 8.98
CA TYR A 139 -16.38 -0.31 10.31
C TYR A 139 -17.80 0.27 10.37
N GLU A 140 -17.97 1.49 9.83
CA GLU A 140 -19.26 2.18 9.78
C GLU A 140 -20.31 1.40 8.98
N ASN A 141 -19.87 0.59 8.02
CA ASN A 141 -20.73 -0.28 7.21
C ASN A 141 -20.78 -1.72 7.72
N GLN A 142 -20.31 -1.99 8.94
CA GLN A 142 -20.26 -3.35 9.52
C GLN A 142 -19.42 -4.33 8.70
N LEU A 143 -18.32 -3.83 8.14
CA LEU A 143 -17.36 -4.58 7.34
C LEU A 143 -15.93 -4.43 7.90
N VAL A 144 -15.03 -5.26 7.39
CA VAL A 144 -13.59 -5.17 7.58
C VAL A 144 -12.92 -5.18 6.21
N SER A 145 -11.95 -4.30 6.00
CA SER A 145 -11.10 -4.34 4.80
C SER A 145 -10.11 -5.49 4.94
N PHE A 146 -10.16 -6.48 4.05
CA PHE A 146 -9.50 -7.78 4.25
C PHE A 146 -8.35 -8.06 3.27
N GLY A 147 -7.78 -7.02 2.66
CA GLY A 147 -6.57 -7.14 1.85
C GLY A 147 -6.78 -7.48 0.38
N ASP A 148 -5.73 -7.95 -0.28
CA ASP A 148 -5.66 -8.24 -1.71
C ASP A 148 -6.01 -7.00 -2.57
N PRO A 149 -5.25 -5.92 -2.45
CA PRO A 149 -5.57 -4.68 -3.12
C PRO A 149 -5.50 -4.81 -4.65
N ALA A 150 -6.50 -4.26 -5.32
CA ALA A 150 -6.44 -3.90 -6.74
C ALA A 150 -6.73 -2.41 -6.88
N VAL A 151 -5.75 -1.67 -7.41
CA VAL A 151 -5.82 -0.21 -7.53
C VAL A 151 -5.70 0.20 -8.99
N ALA A 152 -6.54 1.14 -9.42
CA ALA A 152 -6.48 1.74 -10.75
C ALA A 152 -6.84 3.22 -10.71
N VAL A 153 -6.25 4.01 -11.61
CA VAL A 153 -6.70 5.39 -11.87
C VAL A 153 -7.51 5.37 -13.17
N GLY A 154 -8.73 5.90 -13.12
CA GLY A 154 -9.65 5.84 -14.25
C GLY A 154 -10.60 7.03 -14.34
N PRO A 155 -11.31 7.16 -15.47
CA PRO A 155 -12.28 8.24 -15.68
C PRO A 155 -13.46 8.14 -14.71
N ILE A 156 -14.18 9.23 -14.48
CA ILE A 156 -15.42 9.23 -13.68
C ILE A 156 -16.68 9.25 -14.58
N PRO A 157 -17.80 8.69 -14.13
CA PRO A 157 -19.05 8.78 -14.86
C PRO A 157 -19.59 10.21 -14.82
N GLY A 158 -20.07 10.71 -15.97
CA GLY A 158 -20.78 12.00 -16.05
C GLY A 158 -22.23 11.87 -15.59
N SER A 159 -23.00 12.95 -15.67
CA SER A 159 -24.44 12.96 -15.34
C SER A 159 -25.29 11.99 -16.18
N ASN A 160 -24.77 11.55 -17.34
CA ASN A 160 -25.38 10.54 -18.21
C ASN A 160 -24.89 9.11 -17.93
N GLY A 161 -24.13 8.88 -16.86
CA GLY A 161 -23.59 7.57 -16.48
C GLY A 161 -22.41 7.08 -17.31
N ARG A 162 -22.00 7.79 -18.36
CA ARG A 162 -20.86 7.38 -19.20
C ARG A 162 -19.54 7.80 -18.60
N PHE A 163 -18.60 6.86 -18.52
CA PHE A 163 -17.23 7.11 -18.11
C PHE A 163 -16.46 7.81 -19.25
N ALA A 164 -15.83 8.94 -18.94
CA ALA A 164 -14.96 9.64 -19.87
C ALA A 164 -13.90 10.43 -19.11
N TRP A 165 -12.66 10.47 -19.62
CA TRP A 165 -11.56 11.22 -19.00
C TRP A 165 -11.84 12.72 -18.89
N SER A 166 -12.65 13.26 -19.81
CA SER A 166 -13.11 14.65 -19.77
C SER A 166 -14.01 14.98 -18.59
N ASN A 167 -14.58 13.97 -17.92
CA ASN A 167 -15.38 14.18 -16.71
C ASN A 167 -14.52 14.34 -15.46
N GLY A 168 -13.21 14.06 -15.57
CA GLY A 168 -12.30 13.93 -14.44
C GLY A 168 -11.89 12.47 -14.21
N GLN A 169 -11.06 12.28 -13.19
CA GLN A 169 -10.43 11.00 -12.86
C GLN A 169 -10.55 10.73 -11.36
N ARG A 170 -10.53 9.45 -11.00
CA ARG A 170 -10.50 9.00 -9.60
C ARG A 170 -9.68 7.74 -9.45
N VAL A 171 -9.34 7.45 -8.20
CA VAL A 171 -8.85 6.14 -7.79
C VAL A 171 -10.03 5.19 -7.64
N TYR A 172 -9.86 4.00 -8.20
CA TYR A 172 -10.67 2.81 -7.95
C TYR A 172 -9.84 1.86 -7.11
N TYR A 173 -10.40 1.43 -5.99
CA TYR A 173 -9.79 0.50 -5.07
C TYR A 173 -10.75 -0.67 -4.89
N ALA A 174 -10.25 -1.89 -5.04
CA ALA A 174 -10.95 -3.12 -4.68
C ALA A 174 -10.08 -3.95 -3.74
N ASN A 175 -10.72 -4.74 -2.89
CA ASN A 175 -10.10 -5.61 -1.91
C ASN A 175 -11.07 -6.73 -1.52
N LEU A 176 -10.56 -7.73 -0.80
CA LEU A 176 -11.39 -8.63 -0.05
C LEU A 176 -12.04 -7.91 1.13
N THR A 177 -13.20 -8.39 1.57
CA THR A 177 -13.91 -7.87 2.73
C THR A 177 -14.60 -8.99 3.48
N THR A 178 -14.80 -8.77 4.78
CA THR A 178 -15.60 -9.65 5.64
C THR A 178 -16.56 -8.83 6.50
N ALA A 179 -17.54 -9.51 7.10
CA ALA A 179 -18.43 -8.90 8.08
C ALA A 179 -17.65 -8.51 9.35
N PHE A 180 -17.99 -7.35 9.90
CA PHE A 180 -17.42 -6.89 11.17
C PHE A 180 -17.87 -7.80 12.32
N SER A 181 -16.91 -8.27 13.11
CA SER A 181 -17.17 -9.03 14.33
C SER A 181 -16.03 -8.82 15.32
N THR A 182 -16.39 -8.59 16.58
CA THR A 182 -15.43 -8.61 17.70
C THR A 182 -15.28 -10.00 18.33
N ALA A 183 -15.91 -11.02 17.74
CA ALA A 183 -16.02 -12.37 18.31
C ALA A 183 -15.50 -13.48 17.38
N VAL A 184 -15.43 -13.22 16.06
CA VAL A 184 -15.01 -14.21 15.05
C VAL A 184 -13.64 -13.81 14.52
N GLU A 185 -12.67 -14.70 14.71
CA GLU A 185 -11.32 -14.64 14.16
C GLU A 185 -11.33 -15.39 12.82
N LEU A 186 -11.12 -14.70 11.71
CA LEU A 186 -10.94 -15.37 10.42
C LEU A 186 -9.44 -15.57 10.19
N SER A 187 -9.00 -16.83 10.24
CA SER A 187 -7.64 -17.24 9.90
C SER A 187 -7.70 -18.09 8.63
N PHE A 188 -6.97 -17.71 7.59
CA PHE A 188 -6.81 -18.55 6.42
C PHE A 188 -5.75 -19.64 6.69
N PRO A 189 -6.04 -20.94 6.47
CA PRO A 189 -7.29 -21.54 6.01
C PRO A 189 -8.27 -21.84 7.17
N ASN A 190 -9.51 -21.39 7.04
CA ASN A 190 -10.53 -21.58 8.06
C ASN A 190 -10.92 -23.06 8.20
N PRO A 191 -11.05 -23.63 9.41
CA PRO A 191 -11.96 -24.74 9.62
C PRO A 191 -13.40 -24.22 9.48
N VAL A 192 -13.98 -24.46 8.30
CA VAL A 192 -15.42 -24.59 7.98
C VAL A 192 -16.38 -23.55 8.61
N PHE A 193 -16.91 -22.64 7.79
CA PHE A 193 -18.16 -21.94 8.07
C PHE A 193 -19.31 -22.96 8.18
N HIS A 194 -19.91 -23.11 9.36
CA HIS A 194 -21.26 -23.66 9.48
C HIS A 194 -22.22 -22.48 9.59
N GLY A 195 -22.89 -22.18 8.47
CA GLY A 195 -24.06 -21.29 8.46
C GLY A 195 -25.26 -21.90 9.18
#